data_AF-A0A924YH88-F1
#
_entry.id   AF-A0A924YH88-F1
#
_cell.length_a   1.000
_cell.length_b   1.000
_cell.length_c   1.000
_cell.angle_alpha   90.00
_cell.angle_beta   90.00
_cell.angle_gamma   90.00
#
_symmetry.space_group_name_H-M   'P 1'
#
loop_
_entity.id
_entity.type
_entity.pdbx_description
1 polymer ?
#
loop_
_entity_poly.entity_id
_entity_poly.type
_entity_poly.pdbx_seq_one_letter_code
_entity_poly.pdbx_strand_id
1 'polypeptide(L)'
;NNRAALLAGVIVALDPASIVYSTYMGPEPLANLLLLAMAIGLLALLHTQRIGPTAAWAAFAGAALALSSLARPASYMLWPLLALVLLIVRRRLWLAALTFAAVSAAGVFAWTAHNGAVFGNATFSTVGAYTQLYCRAASVEHFATNREMRPIYIDLNERVAERVGWEGEVTSGTRYEFYAATPEIQSAMQSVAIEIFLKYPLWFVATLPIGLARMYGWTNTLPNWFTPIEIVWNIALYASAAWGMWGAFRRKQWTLFIGIGLMIAYYTLGTLWVANACMDTRMRSMLTPFLAVAAAYALIVIRKIRVQYTQN
;
A
#
# COMPACT_ATOMS: atom_id res chain seq x y z
N ASN A 1 -8.10 -21.17 -18.29
CA ASN A 1 -8.01 -20.45 -17.01
C ASN A 1 -6.76 -20.82 -16.22
N ASN A 2 -6.43 -22.10 -16.04
CA ASN A 2 -5.25 -22.54 -15.27
C ASN A 2 -3.92 -21.93 -15.72
N ARG A 3 -3.70 -21.77 -17.04
CA ARG A 3 -2.48 -21.15 -17.59
C ARG A 3 -2.29 -19.68 -17.16
N ALA A 4 -3.36 -18.91 -17.02
CA ALA A 4 -3.27 -17.50 -16.62
C ALA A 4 -2.98 -17.37 -15.12
N ALA A 5 -3.58 -18.24 -14.29
CA ALA A 5 -3.28 -18.30 -12.87
C ALA A 5 -1.83 -18.73 -12.61
N LEU A 6 -1.35 -19.76 -13.33
CA LEU A 6 0.05 -20.19 -13.27
C LEU A 6 0.99 -19.05 -13.66
N LEU A 7 0.68 -18.33 -14.75
CA LEU A 7 1.49 -17.20 -15.17
C LEU A 7 1.51 -16.07 -14.14
N ALA A 8 0.37 -15.71 -13.55
CA ALA A 8 0.34 -14.70 -12.50
C ALA A 8 1.21 -15.13 -11.30
N GLY A 9 1.14 -16.40 -10.91
CA GLY A 9 2.01 -16.97 -9.87
C GLY A 9 3.50 -16.88 -10.23
N VAL A 10 3.87 -17.22 -11.47
CA VAL A 10 5.26 -17.12 -11.97
C VAL A 10 5.73 -15.66 -11.97
N ILE A 11 4.91 -14.72 -12.41
CA ILE A 11 5.25 -13.28 -12.37
C ILE A 11 5.52 -12.85 -10.93
N VAL A 12 4.67 -13.21 -9.96
CA VAL A 12 4.90 -12.85 -8.55
C VAL A 12 6.16 -13.53 -8.00
N ALA A 13 6.39 -14.79 -8.33
CA ALA A 13 7.54 -15.56 -7.85
C ALA A 13 8.89 -15.05 -8.40
N LEU A 14 8.89 -14.45 -9.59
CA LEU A 14 10.08 -13.91 -10.24
C LEU A 14 10.25 -12.40 -10.04
N ASP A 15 9.31 -11.75 -9.35
CA ASP A 15 9.35 -10.30 -9.15
C ASP A 15 10.51 -9.90 -8.23
N PRO A 16 11.49 -9.08 -8.69
CA PRO A 16 12.70 -8.80 -7.93
C PRO A 16 12.45 -8.22 -6.54
N ALA A 17 11.56 -7.23 -6.41
CA ALA A 17 11.23 -6.66 -5.11
C ALA A 17 10.58 -7.71 -4.18
N SER A 18 9.65 -8.51 -4.70
CA SER A 18 9.00 -9.56 -3.92
C SER A 18 9.99 -10.62 -3.44
N ILE A 19 10.97 -11.02 -4.27
CA ILE A 19 12.06 -11.92 -3.87
C ILE A 19 12.86 -11.29 -2.74
N VAL A 20 13.39 -10.09 -2.96
CA VAL A 20 14.26 -9.39 -2.02
C VAL A 20 13.60 -9.21 -0.66
N TYR A 21 12.37 -8.66 -0.61
CA TYR A 21 11.67 -8.46 0.66
C TYR A 21 11.12 -9.75 1.28
N SER A 22 11.17 -10.89 0.56
CA SER A 22 10.92 -12.22 1.15
C SER A 22 12.19 -12.88 1.71
N THR A 23 13.39 -12.43 1.32
CA THR A 23 14.65 -12.95 1.88
C THR A 23 14.96 -12.39 3.27
N TYR A 24 14.37 -11.26 3.64
CA TYR A 24 14.48 -10.69 4.98
C TYR A 24 13.31 -11.15 5.85
N MET A 25 13.54 -11.31 7.15
CA MET A 25 12.48 -11.57 8.13
C MET A 25 11.70 -10.26 8.41
N GLY A 26 11.04 -9.75 7.38
CA GLY A 26 10.18 -8.56 7.42
C GLY A 26 8.69 -8.93 7.44
N PRO A 27 7.81 -7.97 7.77
CA PRO A 27 6.36 -8.19 7.77
C PRO A 27 5.75 -8.33 6.36
N GLU A 28 6.50 -7.99 5.30
CA GLU A 28 6.01 -7.91 3.93
C GLU A 28 5.38 -9.22 3.43
N PRO A 29 6.04 -10.39 3.54
CA PRO A 29 5.51 -11.61 2.93
C PRO A 29 4.18 -12.00 3.55
N LEU A 30 4.08 -11.93 4.89
CA LEU A 30 2.85 -12.24 5.62
C LEU A 30 1.74 -11.25 5.29
N ALA A 31 2.04 -9.94 5.29
CA ALA A 31 1.06 -8.92 4.92
C ALA A 31 0.55 -9.10 3.48
N ASN A 32 1.44 -9.35 2.52
CA ASN A 32 1.10 -9.57 1.12
C ASN A 32 0.22 -10.83 0.95
N LEU A 33 0.56 -11.91 1.64
CA LEU A 33 -0.21 -13.16 1.61
C LEU A 33 -1.63 -12.96 2.16
N LEU A 34 -1.76 -12.29 3.31
CA LEU A 34 -3.05 -12.01 3.94
C LEU A 34 -3.89 -11.03 3.09
N LEU A 35 -3.26 -10.05 2.45
CA LEU A 35 -3.94 -9.15 1.52
C LEU A 35 -4.45 -9.90 0.28
N LEU A 36 -3.67 -10.85 -0.25
CA LEU A 36 -4.09 -11.70 -1.36
C LEU A 36 -5.24 -12.63 -0.91
N ALA A 37 -5.16 -13.22 0.28
CA ALA A 37 -6.23 -14.03 0.86
C ALA A 37 -7.52 -13.22 1.01
N MET A 38 -7.44 -11.95 1.45
CA MET A 38 -8.57 -11.03 1.47
C MET A 38 -9.19 -10.86 0.07
N ALA A 39 -8.36 -10.60 -0.95
CA ALA A 39 -8.85 -10.42 -2.32
C ALA A 39 -9.53 -11.69 -2.86
N ILE A 40 -8.96 -12.87 -2.57
CA ILE A 40 -9.55 -14.17 -2.91
C ILE A 40 -10.90 -14.34 -2.20
N GLY A 41 -11.00 -14.00 -0.91
CA GLY A 41 -12.24 -14.05 -0.14
C GLY A 41 -13.33 -13.15 -0.74
N LEU A 42 -12.99 -11.91 -1.11
CA LEU A 42 -13.93 -11.00 -1.78
C LEU A 42 -14.35 -11.51 -3.15
N LEU A 43 -13.44 -12.12 -3.93
CA LEU A 43 -13.79 -12.73 -5.20
C LEU A 43 -14.70 -13.94 -5.02
N ALA A 44 -14.42 -14.82 -4.06
CA ALA A 44 -15.25 -15.99 -3.75
C ALA A 44 -16.67 -15.56 -3.32
N LEU A 45 -16.75 -14.52 -2.49
CA LEU A 45 -18.00 -13.87 -2.13
C LEU A 45 -18.80 -13.42 -3.35
N LEU A 46 -18.17 -12.76 -4.32
CA LEU A 46 -18.84 -12.25 -5.52
C LEU A 46 -19.34 -13.35 -6.48
N HIS A 47 -18.80 -14.56 -6.38
CA HIS A 47 -19.22 -15.72 -7.19
C HIS A 47 -20.26 -16.61 -6.47
N THR A 48 -20.49 -16.38 -5.18
CA THR A 48 -21.41 -17.18 -4.38
C THR A 48 -22.86 -16.70 -4.59
N GLN A 49 -23.79 -17.63 -4.88
CA GLN A 49 -25.22 -17.30 -5.02
C GLN A 49 -26.04 -17.50 -3.72
N ARG A 50 -25.49 -18.20 -2.73
CA ARG A 50 -26.14 -18.52 -1.44
C ARG A 50 -25.72 -17.55 -0.34
N ILE A 51 -26.68 -17.12 0.48
CA ILE A 51 -26.48 -16.11 1.55
C ILE A 51 -25.48 -16.60 2.63
N GLY A 52 -25.63 -17.84 3.14
CA GLY A 52 -24.78 -18.36 4.22
C GLY A 52 -23.28 -18.34 3.92
N PRO A 53 -22.82 -18.99 2.82
CA PRO A 53 -21.41 -18.95 2.43
C PRO A 53 -20.90 -17.54 2.11
N THR A 54 -21.78 -16.60 1.72
CA THR A 54 -21.40 -15.21 1.46
C THR A 54 -20.91 -14.50 2.73
N ALA A 55 -21.60 -14.71 3.88
CA ALA A 55 -21.18 -14.12 5.15
C ALA A 55 -19.84 -14.70 5.65
N ALA A 56 -19.62 -16.01 5.47
CA ALA A 56 -18.36 -16.66 5.82
C ALA A 56 -17.17 -16.11 5.00
N TRP A 57 -17.34 -15.93 3.68
CA TRP A 57 -16.32 -15.32 2.84
C TRP A 57 -16.07 -13.85 3.17
N ALA A 58 -17.12 -13.09 3.52
CA ALA A 58 -16.98 -11.71 3.99
C ALA A 58 -16.17 -11.64 5.30
N ALA A 59 -16.48 -12.49 6.27
CA ALA A 59 -15.77 -12.55 7.54
C ALA A 59 -14.31 -12.98 7.33
N PHE A 60 -14.06 -13.99 6.50
CA PHE A 60 -12.71 -14.41 6.12
C PHE A 60 -11.91 -13.28 5.48
N ALA A 61 -12.48 -12.59 4.49
CA ALA A 61 -11.84 -11.46 3.84
C ALA A 61 -11.56 -10.31 4.82
N GLY A 62 -12.51 -10.06 5.73
CA GLY A 62 -12.39 -9.02 6.75
C GLY A 62 -11.28 -9.31 7.75
N ALA A 63 -11.19 -10.57 8.20
CA ALA A 63 -10.15 -11.04 9.11
C ALA A 63 -8.77 -11.03 8.44
N ALA A 64 -8.69 -11.49 7.19
CA ALA A 64 -7.45 -11.45 6.41
C ALA A 64 -6.96 -10.00 6.22
N LEU A 65 -7.85 -9.03 5.99
CA LEU A 65 -7.47 -7.62 5.93
C LEU A 65 -6.98 -7.08 7.28
N ALA A 66 -7.66 -7.43 8.37
CA ALA A 66 -7.27 -7.03 9.71
C ALA A 66 -5.86 -7.55 10.04
N LEU A 67 -5.61 -8.85 9.81
CA LEU A 67 -4.31 -9.47 10.02
C LEU A 67 -3.23 -8.89 9.10
N SER A 68 -3.54 -8.63 7.83
CA SER A 68 -2.64 -7.91 6.91
C SER A 68 -2.25 -6.55 7.48
N SER A 69 -3.21 -5.83 8.06
CA SER A 69 -3.01 -4.49 8.62
C SER A 69 -2.20 -4.51 9.90
N LEU A 70 -2.38 -5.55 10.74
CA LEU A 70 -1.57 -5.78 11.93
C LEU A 70 -0.13 -6.14 11.58
N ALA A 71 0.09 -6.94 10.53
CA ALA A 71 1.42 -7.21 10.01
C ALA A 71 2.05 -5.94 9.42
N ARG A 72 1.28 -5.18 8.63
CA ARG A 72 1.74 -3.94 8.00
C ARG A 72 0.62 -2.90 7.94
N PRO A 73 0.77 -1.73 8.61
CA PRO A 73 -0.30 -0.76 8.72
C PRO A 73 -0.82 -0.18 7.41
N ALA A 74 -0.07 -0.30 6.30
CA ALA A 74 -0.46 0.27 5.01
C ALA A 74 -1.86 -0.14 4.52
N SER A 75 -2.37 -1.32 4.89
CA SER A 75 -3.68 -1.81 4.44
C SER A 75 -4.88 -1.39 5.31
N TYR A 76 -4.66 -0.74 6.46
CA TYR A 76 -5.71 -0.57 7.48
C TYR A 76 -6.89 0.32 7.08
N MET A 77 -6.75 1.16 6.04
CA MET A 77 -7.81 2.04 5.52
C MET A 77 -8.46 1.50 4.24
N LEU A 78 -8.19 0.25 3.85
CA LEU A 78 -8.86 -0.39 2.70
C LEU A 78 -10.30 -0.79 2.98
N TRP A 79 -10.65 -1.13 4.22
CA TRP A 79 -11.97 -1.68 4.54
C TRP A 79 -13.15 -0.77 4.21
N PRO A 80 -13.16 0.55 4.48
CA PRO A 80 -14.34 1.37 4.17
C PRO A 80 -14.51 1.52 2.66
N LEU A 81 -13.40 1.65 1.91
CA LEU A 81 -13.41 1.76 0.46
C LEU A 81 -13.91 0.48 -0.21
N LEU A 82 -13.39 -0.69 0.21
CA LEU A 82 -13.79 -1.98 -0.33
C LEU A 82 -15.25 -2.32 0.02
N ALA A 83 -15.69 -2.01 1.24
CA ALA A 83 -17.08 -2.20 1.64
C ALA A 83 -18.03 -1.32 0.80
N LEU A 84 -17.68 -0.05 0.59
CA LEU A 84 -18.44 0.86 -0.26
C LEU A 84 -18.51 0.37 -1.71
N VAL A 85 -17.39 -0.05 -2.28
CA VAL A 85 -17.36 -0.62 -3.63
C VAL A 85 -18.23 -1.87 -3.73
N LEU A 86 -18.18 -2.76 -2.74
CA LEU A 86 -19.03 -3.95 -2.71
C LEU A 86 -20.52 -3.58 -2.70
N LEU A 87 -20.92 -2.57 -1.91
CA LEU A 87 -22.28 -2.05 -1.88
C LEU A 87 -22.72 -1.45 -3.22
N ILE A 88 -21.85 -0.67 -3.88
CA ILE A 88 -22.14 -0.05 -5.18
C ILE A 88 -22.30 -1.11 -6.27
N VAL A 89 -21.38 -2.08 -6.35
CA VAL A 89 -21.37 -3.11 -7.40
C VAL A 89 -22.48 -4.15 -7.20
N ARG A 90 -22.83 -4.44 -5.94
CA ARG A 90 -23.82 -5.45 -5.55
C ARG A 90 -24.58 -5.04 -4.29
N ARG A 91 -25.56 -4.12 -4.43
CA ARG A 91 -26.42 -3.66 -3.32
C ARG A 91 -27.09 -4.80 -2.51
N ARG A 92 -27.39 -5.93 -3.15
CA ARG A 92 -27.96 -7.12 -2.49
C ARG A 92 -27.03 -7.79 -1.48
N LEU A 93 -25.72 -7.50 -1.54
CA LEU A 93 -24.70 -8.04 -0.65
C LEU A 93 -24.42 -7.12 0.55
N TRP A 94 -25.37 -6.28 0.95
CA TRP A 94 -25.15 -5.31 2.02
C TRP A 94 -24.79 -5.95 3.35
N LEU A 95 -25.41 -7.07 3.71
CA LEU A 95 -25.05 -7.83 4.91
C LEU A 95 -23.60 -8.30 4.84
N ALA A 96 -23.16 -8.79 3.68
CA ALA A 96 -21.79 -9.26 3.51
C ALA A 96 -20.78 -8.10 3.53
N ALA A 97 -21.12 -6.95 2.94
CA ALA A 97 -20.31 -5.74 3.05
C ALA A 97 -20.21 -5.24 4.50
N LEU A 98 -21.32 -5.28 5.24
CA LEU A 98 -21.36 -4.96 6.67
C LEU A 98 -20.52 -5.95 7.48
N THR A 99 -20.63 -7.26 7.22
CA THR A 99 -19.80 -8.28 7.89
C THR A 99 -18.31 -8.06 7.62
N PHE A 100 -17.93 -7.84 6.36
CA PHE A 100 -16.54 -7.54 5.99
C PHE A 100 -16.04 -6.29 6.73
N ALA A 101 -16.80 -5.19 6.67
CA ALA A 101 -16.44 -3.93 7.31
C ALA A 101 -16.33 -4.11 8.83
N ALA A 102 -17.31 -4.76 9.47
CA ALA A 102 -17.34 -4.97 10.91
C ALA A 102 -16.16 -5.82 11.38
N VAL A 103 -15.82 -6.91 10.70
CA VAL A 103 -14.68 -7.77 11.07
C VAL A 103 -13.35 -7.04 10.86
N SER A 104 -13.17 -6.33 9.76
CA SER A 104 -11.97 -5.52 9.53
C SER A 104 -11.82 -4.40 10.55
N ALA A 105 -12.90 -3.65 10.79
CA ALA A 105 -12.95 -2.56 11.76
C ALA A 105 -12.67 -3.07 13.18
N ALA A 106 -13.25 -4.21 13.57
CA ALA A 106 -12.99 -4.82 14.86
C ALA A 106 -11.50 -5.08 15.09
N GLY A 107 -10.77 -5.61 14.10
CA GLY A 107 -9.33 -5.81 14.21
C GLY A 107 -8.55 -4.49 14.39
N VAL A 108 -8.90 -3.46 13.62
CA VAL A 108 -8.26 -2.13 13.71
C VAL A 108 -8.55 -1.46 15.05
N PHE A 109 -9.82 -1.41 15.47
CA PHE A 109 -10.23 -0.75 16.69
C PHE A 109 -9.81 -1.51 17.95
N ALA A 110 -9.83 -2.84 17.93
CA ALA A 110 -9.34 -3.64 19.06
C ALA A 110 -7.84 -3.39 19.30
N TRP A 111 -7.02 -3.34 18.25
CA TRP A 111 -5.60 -3.02 18.38
C TRP A 111 -5.35 -1.58 18.82
N THR A 112 -6.13 -0.63 18.28
CA THR A 112 -6.07 0.77 18.69
C THR A 112 -6.43 0.95 20.16
N ALA A 113 -7.49 0.27 20.63
CA ALA A 113 -7.89 0.28 22.04
C ALA A 113 -6.84 -0.39 22.94
N HIS A 114 -6.27 -1.52 22.50
CA HIS A 114 -5.13 -2.15 23.19
C HIS A 114 -3.97 -1.18 23.35
N ASN A 115 -3.58 -0.46 22.29
CA ASN A 115 -2.47 0.49 22.38
C ASN A 115 -2.79 1.68 23.30
N GLY A 116 -4.04 2.13 23.32
CA GLY A 116 -4.51 3.11 24.31
C GLY A 116 -4.39 2.61 25.75
N ALA A 117 -4.80 1.37 26.00
CA ALA A 117 -4.79 0.78 27.34
C ALA A 117 -3.38 0.42 27.84
N VAL A 118 -2.51 -0.08 26.96
CA VAL A 118 -1.18 -0.59 27.32
C VAL A 118 -0.10 0.48 27.24
N PHE A 119 -0.16 1.34 26.22
CA PHE A 119 0.89 2.33 25.94
C PHE A 119 0.43 3.78 26.15
N GLY A 120 -0.82 4.00 26.56
CA GLY A 120 -1.37 5.34 26.71
C GLY A 120 -1.57 6.09 25.39
N ASN A 121 -1.41 5.43 24.24
CA ASN A 121 -1.57 6.03 22.92
C ASN A 121 -2.56 5.23 22.06
N ALA A 122 -3.78 5.73 21.94
CA ALA A 122 -4.86 5.13 21.16
C ALA A 122 -4.65 5.33 19.65
N THR A 123 -3.61 4.70 19.10
CA THR A 123 -3.26 4.72 17.68
C THR A 123 -3.16 3.30 17.13
N PHE A 124 -3.47 3.12 15.85
CA PHE A 124 -3.25 1.83 15.19
C PHE A 124 -1.74 1.57 14.98
N SER A 125 -0.97 2.63 14.70
CA SER A 125 0.48 2.55 14.51
C SER A 125 1.14 3.92 14.69
N THR A 126 2.12 4.00 15.61
CA THR A 126 2.99 5.18 15.78
C THR A 126 3.98 5.34 14.61
N VAL A 127 4.38 4.22 14.00
CA VAL A 127 5.27 4.18 12.82
C VAL A 127 4.67 4.96 11.65
N GLY A 128 3.33 5.01 11.53
CA GLY A 128 2.64 5.78 10.50
C GLY A 128 2.97 7.27 10.56
N ALA A 129 2.91 7.90 11.73
CA ALA A 129 3.20 9.33 11.88
C ALA A 129 4.64 9.66 11.48
N TYR A 130 5.58 8.81 11.87
CA TYR A 130 6.99 8.98 11.53
C TYR A 130 7.29 8.69 10.05
N THR A 131 7.06 7.45 9.60
CA THR A 131 7.51 6.98 8.27
C THR A 131 6.74 7.64 7.15
N GLN A 132 5.51 8.04 7.42
CA GLN A 132 4.70 8.72 6.44
C GLN A 132 5.00 10.23 6.56
N LEU A 133 4.44 10.93 7.53
CA LEU A 133 4.44 12.39 7.53
C LEU A 133 5.82 13.00 7.81
N TYR A 134 6.54 12.52 8.82
CA TYR A 134 7.79 13.14 9.26
C TYR A 134 8.94 12.95 8.26
N CYS A 135 9.14 11.72 7.77
CA CYS A 135 10.04 11.40 6.65
C CYS A 135 9.75 12.30 5.43
N ARG A 136 8.45 12.44 5.10
CA ARG A 136 7.99 13.24 3.96
C ARG A 136 8.33 14.72 4.12
N ALA A 137 8.13 15.28 5.31
CA ALA A 137 8.48 16.67 5.63
C ALA A 137 9.98 16.93 5.41
N ALA A 138 10.85 16.07 5.94
CA ALA A 138 12.30 16.20 5.76
C ALA A 138 12.70 16.24 4.27
N SER A 139 12.11 15.38 3.45
CA SER A 139 12.36 15.40 2.00
C SER A 139 11.84 16.65 1.32
N VAL A 140 10.65 17.14 1.67
CA VAL A 140 10.10 18.38 1.11
C VAL A 140 11.00 19.56 1.45
N GLU A 141 11.44 19.68 2.71
CA GLU A 141 12.36 20.73 3.14
C GLU A 141 13.74 20.60 2.46
N HIS A 142 14.24 19.38 2.25
CA HIS A 142 15.48 19.13 1.52
C HIS A 142 15.42 19.66 0.09
N PHE A 143 14.39 19.30 -0.67
CA PHE A 143 14.24 19.79 -2.04
C PHE A 143 13.97 21.31 -2.08
N ALA A 144 13.25 21.85 -1.10
CA ALA A 144 12.95 23.27 -1.05
C ALA A 144 14.14 24.16 -0.71
N THR A 145 15.05 23.67 0.15
CA THR A 145 16.15 24.47 0.70
C THR A 145 17.53 24.06 0.17
N ASN A 146 17.62 22.94 -0.54
CA ASN A 146 18.87 22.32 -0.97
C ASN A 146 19.87 22.05 0.18
N ARG A 147 19.39 21.99 1.44
CA ARG A 147 20.19 21.62 2.61
C ARG A 147 20.35 20.12 2.70
N GLU A 148 21.46 19.65 3.26
CA GLU A 148 21.65 18.21 3.50
C GLU A 148 20.58 17.63 4.45
N MET A 149 20.21 16.36 4.23
CA MET A 149 19.15 15.69 5.01
C MET A 149 19.46 15.60 6.51
N ARG A 150 20.74 15.40 6.89
CA ARG A 150 21.11 15.20 8.31
C ARG A 150 20.81 16.45 9.17
N PRO A 151 21.26 17.66 8.81
CA PRO A 151 20.84 18.89 9.47
C PRO A 151 19.33 19.08 9.52
N ILE A 152 18.61 18.79 8.42
CA ILE A 152 17.14 18.91 8.39
C ILE A 152 16.49 18.01 9.46
N TYR A 153 16.95 16.76 9.61
CA TYR A 153 16.42 15.90 10.66
C TYR A 153 16.72 16.41 12.07
N ILE A 154 17.88 17.05 12.29
CA ILE A 154 18.19 17.67 13.58
C ILE A 154 17.20 18.82 13.84
N ASP A 155 17.06 19.77 12.91
CA ASP A 155 16.13 20.89 13.03
C ASP A 155 14.68 20.44 13.27
N LEU A 156 14.22 19.41 12.54
CA LEU A 156 12.87 18.87 12.72
C LEU A 156 12.73 18.18 14.07
N ASN A 157 13.76 17.49 14.57
CA ASN A 157 13.73 16.87 15.90
C ASN A 157 13.73 17.92 16.99
N GLU A 158 14.47 19.02 16.83
CA GLU A 158 14.51 20.15 17.77
C GLU A 158 13.14 20.79 17.91
N ARG A 159 12.43 21.01 16.80
CA ARG A 159 11.05 21.54 16.82
C ARG A 159 10.05 20.61 17.51
N VAL A 160 10.24 19.30 17.40
CA VAL A 160 9.41 18.31 18.11
C VAL A 160 9.77 18.31 19.60
N ALA A 161 11.07 18.26 19.91
CA ALA A 161 11.62 18.28 21.26
C ALA A 161 11.14 19.51 22.06
N GLU A 162 11.22 20.70 21.46
CA GLU A 162 10.75 21.96 22.05
C GLU A 162 9.26 21.90 22.42
N ARG A 163 8.40 21.34 21.56
CA ARG A 163 6.95 21.25 21.80
C ARG A 163 6.56 20.32 22.92
N VAL A 164 7.39 19.30 23.18
CA VAL A 164 7.11 18.31 24.23
C VAL A 164 7.96 18.53 25.48
N GLY A 165 8.77 19.60 25.52
CA GLY A 165 9.65 19.89 26.65
C GLY A 165 10.75 18.84 26.84
N TRP A 166 11.30 18.29 25.75
CA TRP A 166 12.37 17.30 25.82
C TRP A 166 13.71 17.94 26.21
N GLU A 167 14.31 17.44 27.29
CA GLU A 167 15.56 17.99 27.85
C GLU A 167 16.83 17.25 27.36
N GLY A 168 16.68 16.12 26.66
CA GLY A 168 17.81 15.35 26.15
C GLY A 168 18.48 15.97 24.92
N GLU A 169 19.71 15.56 24.63
CA GLU A 169 20.43 16.00 23.43
C GLU A 169 19.68 15.61 22.15
N VAL A 170 19.45 16.59 21.28
CA VAL A 170 18.78 16.36 20.01
C VAL A 170 19.80 16.09 18.92
N THR A 171 19.73 14.90 18.34
CA THR A 171 20.57 14.48 17.23
C THR A 171 19.71 14.08 16.04
N SER A 172 20.31 13.75 14.90
CA SER A 172 19.56 13.15 13.79
C SER A 172 18.98 11.78 14.16
N GLY A 173 19.52 11.11 15.18
CA GLY A 173 19.08 9.81 15.68
C GLY A 173 17.86 9.87 16.59
N THR A 174 17.60 10.99 17.27
CA THR A 174 16.46 11.20 18.20
C THR A 174 15.12 10.88 17.55
N ARG A 175 15.03 11.04 16.23
CA ARG A 175 13.89 10.65 15.41
C ARG A 175 13.44 9.18 15.61
N TYR A 176 14.38 8.28 15.94
CA TYR A 176 14.12 6.87 16.21
C TYR A 176 13.54 6.64 17.61
N GLU A 177 13.82 7.52 18.56
CA GLU A 177 13.22 7.50 19.89
C GLU A 177 11.75 7.94 19.80
N PHE A 178 11.42 8.83 18.85
CA PHE A 178 10.04 9.19 18.53
C PHE A 178 9.24 8.10 17.78
N TYR A 179 9.82 6.94 17.44
CA TYR A 179 9.04 5.84 16.83
C TYR A 179 8.01 5.23 17.78
N ALA A 180 8.30 5.18 19.08
CA ALA A 180 7.38 4.74 20.13
C ALA A 180 6.71 5.95 20.80
N ALA A 181 6.31 6.93 19.98
CA ALA A 181 5.79 8.20 20.45
C ALA A 181 4.58 8.05 21.40
N THR A 182 4.62 8.83 22.47
CA THR A 182 3.42 9.19 23.25
C THR A 182 2.46 10.00 22.35
N PRO A 183 1.18 10.18 22.74
CA PRO A 183 0.26 11.02 21.99
C PRO A 183 0.80 12.43 21.71
N GLU A 184 1.50 13.01 22.68
CA GLU A 184 2.09 14.36 22.60
C GLU A 184 3.19 14.41 21.55
N ILE A 185 4.13 13.46 21.58
CA ILE A 185 5.21 13.35 20.58
C ILE A 185 4.63 13.11 19.19
N GLN A 186 3.62 12.23 19.08
CA GLN A 186 2.96 11.95 17.80
C GLN A 186 2.28 13.20 17.24
N SER A 187 1.55 13.94 18.08
CA SER A 187 0.89 15.20 17.71
C SER A 187 1.91 16.27 17.30
N ALA A 188 3.03 16.39 18.04
CA ALA A 188 4.11 17.31 17.71
C ALA A 188 4.76 16.98 16.36
N MET A 189 5.08 15.70 16.09
CA MET A 189 5.60 15.26 14.80
C MET A 189 4.65 15.57 13.63
N GLN A 190 3.36 15.30 13.80
CA GLN A 190 2.35 15.59 12.78
C GLN A 190 2.24 17.09 12.51
N SER A 191 2.24 17.91 13.57
CA SER A 191 2.14 19.35 13.47
C SER A 191 3.37 19.95 12.77
N VAL A 192 4.59 19.53 13.14
CA VAL A 192 5.82 19.94 12.46
C VAL A 192 5.80 19.54 10.99
N ALA A 193 5.36 18.32 10.67
CA ALA A 193 5.26 17.87 9.28
C ALA A 193 4.28 18.71 8.46
N ILE A 194 3.08 19.01 9.01
CA ILE A 194 2.07 19.85 8.37
C ILE A 194 2.61 21.26 8.13
N GLU A 195 3.31 21.85 9.09
CA GLU A 195 3.93 23.17 8.93
C GLU A 195 4.92 23.21 7.77
N ILE A 196 5.74 22.17 7.60
CA ILE A 196 6.65 22.07 6.45
C ILE A 196 5.88 21.97 5.13
N PHE A 197 4.80 21.19 5.08
CA PHE A 197 3.98 21.08 3.88
C PHE A 197 3.30 22.40 3.52
N LEU A 198 2.82 23.14 4.51
CA LEU A 198 2.21 24.46 4.33
C LEU A 198 3.25 25.53 3.97
N LYS A 199 4.48 25.41 4.47
CA LYS A 199 5.60 26.30 4.13
C LYS A 199 6.10 26.09 2.70
N TYR A 200 6.09 24.84 2.20
CA TYR A 200 6.61 24.48 0.87
C TYR A 200 5.62 23.65 0.03
N PRO A 201 4.40 24.17 -0.28
CA PRO A 201 3.35 23.38 -0.93
C PRO A 201 3.70 22.99 -2.36
N LEU A 202 4.43 23.85 -3.09
CA LEU A 202 4.89 23.54 -4.45
C LEU A 202 5.87 22.36 -4.45
N TRP A 203 6.79 22.32 -3.49
CA TRP A 203 7.76 21.22 -3.36
C TRP A 203 7.12 19.93 -2.87
N PHE A 204 6.04 20.01 -2.07
CA PHE A 204 5.21 18.85 -1.76
C PHE A 204 4.68 18.19 -3.04
N VAL A 205 4.14 18.96 -3.98
CA VAL A 205 3.62 18.42 -5.25
C VAL A 205 4.75 18.03 -6.21
N ALA A 206 5.76 18.88 -6.38
CA ALA A 206 6.85 18.68 -7.33
C ALA A 206 7.69 17.43 -7.07
N THR A 207 7.69 16.93 -5.84
CA THR A 207 8.42 15.72 -5.46
C THR A 207 7.59 14.43 -5.64
N LEU A 208 6.29 14.49 -5.94
CA LEU A 208 5.45 13.30 -6.19
C LEU A 208 6.00 12.39 -7.32
N PRO A 209 6.50 12.91 -8.45
CA PRO A 209 7.08 12.06 -9.51
C PRO A 209 8.31 11.27 -9.06
N ILE A 210 9.13 11.83 -8.16
CA ILE A 210 10.27 11.11 -7.56
C ILE A 210 9.78 9.89 -6.81
N GLY A 211 8.64 10.02 -6.13
CA GLY A 211 7.99 8.92 -5.44
C GLY A 211 7.54 7.81 -6.38
N LEU A 212 6.90 8.18 -7.49
CA LEU A 212 6.53 7.23 -8.52
C LEU A 212 7.76 6.48 -9.06
N ALA A 213 8.85 7.21 -9.34
CA ALA A 213 10.10 6.62 -9.78
C ALA A 213 10.68 5.65 -8.75
N ARG A 214 10.65 5.96 -7.46
CA ARG A 214 11.12 5.05 -6.39
C ARG A 214 10.22 3.84 -6.19
N MET A 215 8.90 4.03 -6.25
CA MET A 215 7.94 2.95 -6.02
C MET A 215 7.90 1.96 -7.19
N TYR A 216 8.04 2.45 -8.42
CA TYR A 216 7.88 1.65 -9.64
C TYR A 216 9.18 1.38 -10.41
N GLY A 217 10.24 2.13 -10.16
CA GLY A 217 11.48 2.08 -10.93
C GLY A 217 12.35 0.86 -10.64
N TRP A 218 13.04 0.85 -9.50
CA TRP A 218 13.98 -0.20 -9.13
C TRP A 218 14.16 -0.30 -7.62
N THR A 219 14.66 -1.44 -7.16
CA THR A 219 14.87 -1.79 -5.75
C THR A 219 16.28 -1.40 -5.33
N ASN A 220 16.44 -0.50 -4.34
CA ASN A 220 17.77 0.02 -3.98
C ASN A 220 18.68 -0.98 -3.28
N THR A 221 18.13 -2.07 -2.74
CA THR A 221 18.92 -3.12 -2.07
C THR A 221 19.51 -4.14 -3.04
N LEU A 222 19.12 -4.10 -4.32
CA LEU A 222 19.73 -4.95 -5.34
C LEU A 222 21.08 -4.37 -5.81
N PRO A 223 22.04 -5.21 -6.20
CA PRO A 223 23.29 -4.73 -6.79
C PRO A 223 23.04 -3.85 -8.03
N ASN A 224 23.79 -2.76 -8.18
CA ASN A 224 23.62 -1.80 -9.29
C ASN A 224 23.67 -2.44 -10.70
N TRP A 225 24.39 -3.57 -10.86
CA TRP A 225 24.45 -4.28 -12.13
C TRP A 225 23.11 -4.93 -12.54
N PHE A 226 22.22 -5.20 -11.57
CA PHE A 226 20.92 -5.80 -11.80
C PHE A 226 19.83 -4.75 -12.13
N THR A 227 20.07 -3.47 -11.81
CA THR A 227 19.12 -2.38 -12.03
C THR A 227 18.55 -2.32 -13.45
N PRO A 228 19.34 -2.46 -14.54
CA PRO A 228 18.78 -2.45 -15.89
C PRO A 228 17.80 -3.61 -16.16
N ILE A 229 18.08 -4.80 -15.62
CA ILE A 229 17.22 -5.99 -15.76
C ILE A 229 15.89 -5.76 -15.04
N GLU A 230 15.95 -5.24 -13.82
CA GLU A 230 14.76 -4.90 -13.04
C GLU A 230 13.91 -3.82 -13.72
N ILE A 231 14.53 -2.77 -14.28
CA ILE A 231 13.81 -1.73 -15.00
C ILE A 231 13.05 -2.32 -16.18
N VAL A 232 13.69 -3.19 -16.99
CA VAL A 232 13.03 -3.88 -18.11
C VAL A 232 11.88 -4.76 -17.63
N TRP A 233 12.08 -5.53 -16.55
CA TRP A 233 11.04 -6.34 -15.92
C TRP A 233 9.83 -5.50 -15.50
N ASN A 234 10.08 -4.40 -14.79
CA ASN A 234 9.07 -3.49 -14.28
C ASN A 234 8.28 -2.83 -15.42
N ILE A 235 8.96 -2.33 -16.46
CA ILE A 235 8.30 -1.78 -17.65
C ILE A 235 7.39 -2.83 -18.31
N ALA A 236 7.89 -4.05 -18.52
CA ALA A 236 7.12 -5.13 -19.13
C ALA A 236 5.89 -5.51 -18.28
N LEU A 237 6.05 -5.59 -16.96
CA LEU A 237 4.96 -5.88 -16.02
C LEU A 237 3.89 -4.78 -16.09
N TYR A 238 4.27 -3.51 -16.00
CA TYR A 238 3.30 -2.41 -15.97
C TYR A 238 2.62 -2.21 -17.31
N ALA A 239 3.34 -2.31 -18.42
CA ALA A 239 2.76 -2.24 -19.76
C ALA A 239 1.74 -3.37 -19.96
N SER A 240 2.08 -4.59 -19.55
CA SER A 240 1.17 -5.74 -19.61
C SER A 240 -0.03 -5.57 -18.68
N ALA A 241 0.17 -5.10 -17.45
CA ALA A 241 -0.90 -4.83 -16.51
C ALA A 241 -1.84 -3.74 -17.02
N ALA A 242 -1.31 -2.64 -17.56
CA ALA A 242 -2.10 -1.56 -18.16
C ALA A 242 -2.93 -2.06 -19.36
N TRP A 243 -2.34 -2.87 -20.24
CA TRP A 243 -3.06 -3.50 -21.35
C TRP A 243 -4.16 -4.46 -20.86
N GLY A 244 -3.88 -5.22 -19.81
CA GLY A 244 -4.84 -6.11 -19.17
C GLY A 244 -6.03 -5.35 -18.59
N MET A 245 -5.75 -4.27 -17.86
CA MET A 245 -6.76 -3.36 -17.30
C MET A 245 -7.61 -2.71 -18.40
N TRP A 246 -6.97 -2.22 -19.47
CA TRP A 246 -7.66 -1.69 -20.64
C TRP A 246 -8.57 -2.74 -21.30
N GLY A 247 -8.08 -3.97 -21.46
CA GLY A 247 -8.87 -5.09 -21.98
C GLY A 247 -10.07 -5.43 -21.09
N ALA A 248 -9.90 -5.40 -19.75
CA ALA A 248 -10.98 -5.62 -18.79
C ALA A 248 -12.04 -4.52 -18.89
N PHE A 249 -11.61 -3.26 -18.99
CA PHE A 249 -12.48 -2.11 -19.22
C PHE A 249 -13.30 -2.24 -20.52
N ARG A 250 -12.62 -2.50 -21.65
CA ARG A 250 -13.28 -2.64 -22.98
C ARG A 250 -14.28 -3.78 -23.02
N ARG A 251 -14.04 -4.86 -22.27
CA ARG A 251 -14.93 -6.02 -22.16
C ARG A 251 -15.98 -5.89 -21.05
N LYS A 252 -16.11 -4.71 -20.43
CA LYS A 252 -17.04 -4.43 -19.32
C LYS A 252 -16.88 -5.38 -18.13
N GLN A 253 -15.68 -5.90 -17.91
CA GLN A 253 -15.35 -6.71 -16.74
C GLN A 253 -15.07 -5.81 -15.53
N TRP A 254 -16.08 -5.06 -15.13
CA TRP A 254 -15.98 -4.00 -14.13
C TRP A 254 -15.46 -4.49 -12.78
N THR A 255 -15.81 -5.70 -12.36
CA THR A 255 -15.30 -6.28 -11.11
C THR A 255 -13.77 -6.39 -11.11
N LEU A 256 -13.18 -6.89 -12.19
CA LEU A 256 -11.73 -7.03 -12.32
C LEU A 256 -11.06 -5.65 -12.40
N PHE A 257 -11.59 -4.77 -13.25
CA PHE A 257 -11.06 -3.43 -13.45
C PHE A 257 -11.13 -2.57 -12.18
N ILE A 258 -12.29 -2.51 -11.53
CA ILE A 258 -12.47 -1.72 -10.29
C ILE A 258 -11.68 -2.36 -9.16
N GLY A 259 -11.69 -3.69 -9.00
CA GLY A 259 -10.99 -4.38 -7.93
C GLY A 259 -9.48 -4.15 -7.98
N ILE A 260 -8.83 -4.40 -9.12
CA ILE A 260 -7.39 -4.16 -9.28
C ILE A 260 -7.08 -2.66 -9.27
N GLY A 261 -7.88 -1.85 -9.96
CA GLY A 261 -7.68 -0.41 -10.07
C GLY A 261 -7.74 0.29 -8.72
N LEU A 262 -8.69 -0.10 -7.85
CA LEU A 262 -8.80 0.42 -6.50
C LEU A 262 -7.57 0.07 -5.65
N MET A 263 -7.08 -1.17 -5.73
CA MET A 263 -5.89 -1.59 -4.98
C MET A 263 -4.66 -0.78 -5.43
N ILE A 264 -4.43 -0.67 -6.73
CA ILE A 264 -3.33 0.13 -7.29
C ILE A 264 -3.48 1.59 -6.86
N ALA A 265 -4.67 2.18 -7.01
CA ALA A 265 -4.93 3.57 -6.66
C ALA A 265 -4.72 3.82 -5.16
N TYR A 266 -5.23 2.96 -4.29
CA TYR A 266 -5.10 3.11 -2.84
C TYR A 266 -3.63 3.13 -2.41
N TYR A 267 -2.84 2.12 -2.78
CA TYR A 267 -1.45 2.08 -2.37
C TYR A 267 -0.62 3.15 -3.05
N THR A 268 -0.85 3.43 -4.34
CA THR A 268 -0.11 4.48 -5.05
C THR A 268 -0.40 5.85 -4.45
N LEU A 269 -1.68 6.25 -4.37
CA LEU A 269 -2.07 7.57 -3.88
C LEU A 269 -1.71 7.72 -2.40
N GLY A 270 -2.01 6.70 -1.57
CA GLY A 270 -1.64 6.71 -0.16
C GLY A 270 -0.14 6.89 0.01
N THR A 271 0.66 6.06 -0.65
CA THR A 271 2.11 6.06 -0.45
C THR A 271 2.77 7.32 -1.04
N LEU A 272 2.28 7.85 -2.17
CA LEU A 272 2.73 9.13 -2.72
C LEU A 272 2.37 10.31 -1.82
N TRP A 273 1.15 10.34 -1.29
CA TRP A 273 0.67 11.44 -0.46
C TRP A 273 1.42 11.48 0.86
N VAL A 274 1.60 10.32 1.48
CA VAL A 274 2.07 10.27 2.86
C VAL A 274 3.51 9.79 3.02
N ALA A 275 4.09 8.92 2.17
CA ALA A 275 5.37 8.24 2.50
C ALA A 275 6.53 8.44 1.49
N ASN A 276 6.40 9.39 0.56
CA ASN A 276 7.27 9.52 -0.63
C ASN A 276 8.79 9.46 -0.37
N ALA A 277 9.25 10.12 0.70
CA ALA A 277 10.67 10.22 1.03
C ALA A 277 11.35 8.90 1.40
N CYS A 278 10.59 7.99 2.01
CA CYS A 278 11.08 6.72 2.57
C CYS A 278 10.55 5.52 1.75
N MET A 279 10.14 5.77 0.50
CA MET A 279 9.65 4.75 -0.44
C MET A 279 10.77 4.04 -1.18
N ASP A 280 10.50 2.76 -1.44
CA ASP A 280 11.15 1.91 -2.43
C ASP A 280 10.08 0.97 -3.02
N THR A 281 10.46 0.09 -3.93
CA THR A 281 9.65 -1.01 -4.49
C THR A 281 9.03 -1.91 -3.40
N ARG A 282 9.48 -1.82 -2.15
CA ARG A 282 8.85 -2.41 -0.94
C ARG A 282 7.37 -2.08 -0.82
N MET A 283 6.94 -0.90 -1.25
CA MET A 283 5.53 -0.50 -1.20
C MET A 283 4.74 -1.13 -2.35
N ARG A 284 5.39 -1.33 -3.49
CA ARG A 284 4.84 -1.99 -4.67
C ARG A 284 4.71 -3.52 -4.51
N SER A 285 5.46 -4.16 -3.63
CA SER A 285 5.31 -5.61 -3.38
C SER A 285 3.87 -6.00 -3.05
N MET A 286 3.14 -5.14 -2.30
CA MET A 286 1.73 -5.36 -1.96
C MET A 286 0.80 -5.32 -3.19
N LEU A 287 1.22 -4.66 -4.26
CA LEU A 287 0.49 -4.54 -5.53
C LEU A 287 0.83 -5.64 -6.54
N THR A 288 1.95 -6.34 -6.35
CA THR A 288 2.52 -7.25 -7.34
C THR A 288 1.55 -8.38 -7.73
N PRO A 289 0.81 -9.03 -6.80
CA PRO A 289 -0.20 -10.01 -7.19
C PRO A 289 -1.30 -9.45 -8.08
N PHE A 290 -1.74 -8.21 -7.84
CA PHE A 290 -2.78 -7.56 -8.63
C PHE A 290 -2.28 -7.16 -10.02
N LEU A 291 -1.06 -6.63 -10.10
CA LEU A 291 -0.37 -6.32 -11.36
C LEU A 291 -0.16 -7.60 -12.19
N ALA A 292 0.25 -8.69 -11.54
CA ALA A 292 0.45 -9.99 -12.18
C ALA A 292 -0.86 -10.57 -12.75
N VAL A 293 -1.97 -10.46 -12.02
CA VAL A 293 -3.29 -10.88 -12.53
C VAL A 293 -3.70 -10.05 -13.75
N ALA A 294 -3.53 -8.72 -13.70
CA ALA A 294 -3.80 -7.86 -14.85
C ALA A 294 -2.91 -8.20 -16.06
N ALA A 295 -1.61 -8.40 -15.84
CA ALA A 295 -0.66 -8.79 -16.88
C ALA A 295 -1.00 -10.17 -17.49
N ALA A 296 -1.36 -11.15 -16.67
CA ALA A 296 -1.80 -12.46 -17.17
C ALA A 296 -3.11 -12.35 -17.98
N TYR A 297 -4.01 -11.45 -17.57
CA TYR A 297 -5.26 -11.18 -18.29
C TYR A 297 -5.02 -10.58 -19.68
N ALA A 298 -4.01 -9.72 -19.85
CA ALA A 298 -3.62 -9.15 -21.14
C ALA A 298 -3.40 -10.23 -22.23
N LEU A 299 -2.74 -11.33 -21.88
CA LEU A 299 -2.51 -12.43 -22.83
C LEU A 299 -3.78 -13.16 -23.24
N ILE A 300 -4.77 -13.27 -22.34
CA ILE A 300 -6.09 -13.82 -22.66
C ILE A 300 -6.80 -12.90 -23.65
N VAL A 301 -6.66 -11.58 -23.48
CA VAL A 301 -7.23 -10.58 -24.40
C VAL A 301 -6.65 -10.76 -25.80
N ILE A 302 -5.31 -10.80 -25.91
CA ILE A 302 -4.59 -10.92 -27.19
C ILE A 302 -4.95 -12.23 -27.91
N ARG A 303 -4.99 -13.38 -27.21
CA ARG A 303 -5.32 -14.67 -27.83
C ARG A 303 -6.72 -14.68 -28.44
N LYS A 304 -7.72 -14.10 -27.76
CA LYS A 304 -9.09 -14.03 -28.28
C LYS A 304 -9.19 -13.16 -29.53
N ILE A 305 -8.44 -12.05 -29.59
CA ILE A 305 -8.40 -11.19 -30.77
C ILE A 305 -7.82 -11.97 -31.96
N ARG A 306 -6.72 -12.71 -31.76
CA ARG A 306 -6.07 -13.48 -32.83
C ARG A 306 -7.00 -14.55 -33.44
N VAL A 307 -7.77 -15.26 -32.60
CA VAL A 307 -8.71 -16.29 -33.07
C VAL A 307 -9.82 -15.70 -33.94
N GLN A 308 -10.35 -14.52 -33.59
CA GLN A 308 -11.39 -13.85 -34.38
C GLN A 308 -10.90 -13.42 -35.76
N TYR A 309 -9.64 -13.02 -35.91
CA TYR A 309 -9.07 -12.63 -37.21
C TYR A 309 -8.71 -13.81 -38.12
N THR A 310 -8.48 -15.01 -37.57
CA THR A 310 -8.18 -16.21 -38.38
C THR A 310 -9.42 -16.93 -38.91
N GLN A 311 -10.62 -16.53 -38.47
CA GLN A 311 -11.90 -17.13 -38.88
C GLN A 311 -12.69 -16.27 -39.88
N ASN A 312 -12.19 -15.08 -40.19
CA ASN A 312 -12.72 -14.19 -41.22
C ASN A 312 -11.72 -14.13 -42.38
#